data_AF-A0A521BT25-F1
#
_entry.id   AF-A0A521BT25-F1
#
_cell.length_a   1.000
_cell.length_b   1.000
_cell.length_c   1.000
_cell.angle_alpha   90.00
_cell.angle_beta   90.00
_cell.angle_gamma   90.00
#
_symmetry.space_group_name_H-M   'P 1'
#
loop_
_entity.id
_entity.type
_entity.pdbx_description
1 polymer ?
#
loop_
_entity_poly.entity_id
_entity_poly.type
_entity_poly.pdbx_seq_one_letter_code
_entity_poly.pdbx_strand_id
1 'polypeptide(L)'
;MNVKKLYSSKRTKGYIIGDEKRYFLKVFYGHSFNVYLKSIKTIYNRSRPENEFFFSKFLNKKDIKTIDVLRYKSKTFLKFLKLDVGYTISNYENIIPLDKLKNDANFSRLILESVCLSAKLHNLSVRHGDLSVSNFGFNGREIILIDLETMSFTFSVYQTAKEFADYLYDIWKNRPDLDLTEILKVYISQINLSDRKREKFRKFALGKLKKWGIL
;
A
#
# COMPACT_ATOMS: atom_id res chain seq x y z
N MET A 1 11.42 -17.10 22.71
CA MET A 1 10.84 -16.17 21.72
C MET A 1 11.09 -16.72 20.33
N ASN A 2 10.08 -17.28 19.69
CA ASN A 2 10.18 -17.79 18.33
C ASN A 2 10.29 -16.64 17.32
N VAL A 3 11.26 -16.73 16.40
CA VAL A 3 11.42 -15.78 15.29
C VAL A 3 11.46 -16.56 13.98
N LYS A 4 10.47 -16.34 13.11
CA LYS A 4 10.39 -16.98 11.80
C LYS A 4 10.50 -15.93 10.70
N LYS A 5 11.50 -16.06 9.83
CA LYS A 5 11.64 -15.20 8.65
C LYS A 5 10.51 -15.48 7.66
N LEU A 6 9.80 -14.43 7.24
CA LEU A 6 8.76 -14.51 6.22
C LEU A 6 9.30 -14.22 4.83
N TYR A 7 10.10 -13.17 4.69
CA TYR A 7 10.67 -12.78 3.40
C TYR A 7 12.00 -12.05 3.55
N SER A 8 12.73 -11.98 2.44
CA SER A 8 14.00 -11.27 2.31
C SER A 8 14.08 -10.62 0.95
N SER A 9 14.24 -9.30 0.92
CA SER A 9 14.69 -8.58 -0.27
C SER A 9 16.04 -7.92 0.02
N LYS A 10 16.63 -7.31 -1.01
CA LYS A 10 17.91 -6.59 -0.90
C LYS A 10 17.86 -5.47 0.15
N ARG A 11 16.70 -4.83 0.34
CA ARG A 11 16.53 -3.64 1.21
C ARG A 11 15.59 -3.85 2.38
N THR A 12 14.86 -4.95 2.45
CA THR A 12 13.87 -5.18 3.51
C THR A 12 13.84 -6.66 3.90
N LYS A 13 13.73 -6.96 5.19
CA LYS A 13 13.49 -8.33 5.69
C LYS A 13 12.29 -8.31 6.63
N GLY A 14 11.41 -9.31 6.52
CA GLY A 14 10.23 -9.45 7.37
C GLY A 14 10.32 -10.70 8.23
N TYR A 15 9.94 -10.60 9.49
CA TYR A 15 9.95 -11.69 10.46
C TYR A 15 8.65 -11.70 11.25
N ILE A 16 8.11 -12.88 11.51
CA ILE A 16 7.12 -13.09 12.57
C ILE A 16 7.88 -13.31 13.87
N ILE A 17 7.42 -12.65 14.94
CA ILE A 17 7.98 -12.77 16.29
C ILE A 17 6.86 -13.15 17.26
N GLY A 18 7.16 -14.11 18.13
CA GLY A 18 6.28 -14.56 19.20
C GLY A 18 5.60 -15.90 18.90
N ASP A 19 5.08 -16.53 19.95
CA ASP A 19 4.62 -17.92 19.92
C ASP A 19 3.26 -18.10 19.21
N GLU A 20 2.52 -17.00 19.00
CA GLU A 20 1.22 -16.97 18.30
C GLU A 20 1.22 -16.12 17.02
N LYS A 21 2.39 -15.82 16.46
CA LYS A 21 2.53 -14.92 15.28
C LYS A 21 1.97 -13.49 15.47
N ARG A 22 1.82 -13.01 16.72
CA ARG A 22 1.21 -11.71 17.02
C ARG A 22 1.96 -10.50 16.45
N TYR A 23 3.29 -10.58 16.32
CA TYR A 23 4.09 -9.43 15.90
C TYR A 23 4.81 -9.67 14.59
N PHE A 24 4.85 -8.63 13.77
CA PHE A 24 5.66 -8.58 12.57
C PHE A 24 6.77 -7.54 12.73
N LEU A 25 8.02 -7.98 12.62
CA LEU A 25 9.20 -7.14 12.57
C LEU A 25 9.62 -6.95 11.11
N LYS A 26 9.59 -5.70 10.65
CA LYS A 26 10.13 -5.30 9.35
C LYS A 26 11.46 -4.58 9.56
N VAL A 27 12.54 -5.08 8.97
CA VAL A 27 13.88 -4.50 9.04
C VAL A 27 14.25 -3.89 7.69
N PHE A 28 14.67 -2.64 7.70
CA PHE A 28 15.03 -1.83 6.54
C PHE A 28 16.53 -1.61 6.46
N TYR A 29 17.12 -1.89 5.31
CA TYR A 29 18.55 -1.71 5.02
C TYR A 29 18.76 -0.65 3.96
N GLY A 30 19.72 0.25 4.18
CA GLY A 30 20.08 1.31 3.23
C GLY A 30 18.93 2.26 2.96
N HIS A 31 18.13 2.57 3.99
CA HIS A 31 16.99 3.45 3.87
C HIS A 31 17.44 4.92 3.93
N SER A 32 18.10 5.40 2.87
CA SER A 32 18.32 6.83 2.68
C SER A 32 16.97 7.55 2.72
N PHE A 33 16.92 8.71 3.38
CA PHE A 33 15.74 9.59 3.40
C PHE A 33 15.11 9.67 2.00
N ASN A 34 13.79 9.54 1.91
CA ASN A 34 13.09 9.79 0.64
C ASN A 34 13.28 11.27 0.29
N VAL A 35 14.25 11.56 -0.58
CA VAL A 35 14.48 12.90 -1.12
C VAL A 35 13.40 13.15 -2.17
N TYR A 36 12.28 13.74 -1.75
CA TYR A 36 11.32 14.30 -2.70
C TYR A 36 11.85 15.64 -3.21
N LEU A 37 12.01 15.74 -4.54
CA LEU A 37 12.55 16.91 -5.22
C LEU A 37 11.69 18.16 -4.97
N LYS A 38 12.33 19.16 -4.35
CA LYS A 38 12.26 20.61 -4.60
C LYS A 38 11.04 21.10 -5.39
N SER A 39 9.97 21.42 -4.69
CA SER A 39 9.28 22.73 -4.82
C SER A 39 8.14 22.75 -3.82
N ILE A 40 8.10 23.84 -3.04
CA ILE A 40 7.19 24.10 -1.91
C ILE A 40 7.70 23.50 -0.58
N LYS A 41 8.10 24.43 0.29
CA LYS A 41 8.74 24.31 1.60
C LYS A 41 7.87 23.57 2.63
N THR A 42 7.65 22.27 2.47
CA THR A 42 7.25 21.41 3.59
C THR A 42 8.00 20.09 3.55
N ILE A 43 8.91 19.99 4.50
CA ILE A 43 9.83 18.92 4.82
C ILE A 43 9.03 17.69 5.25
N TYR A 44 9.00 16.64 4.43
CA TYR A 44 8.67 15.29 4.90
C TYR A 44 9.73 14.30 4.41
N ASN A 45 10.99 14.59 4.73
CA ASN A 45 12.09 13.63 4.60
C ASN A 45 11.96 12.60 5.73
N ARG A 46 11.03 11.66 5.59
CA ARG A 46 10.93 10.53 6.51
C ARG A 46 11.77 9.36 6.01
N SER A 47 12.40 8.67 6.95
CA SER A 47 12.94 7.33 6.68
C SER A 47 11.80 6.35 6.37
N ARG A 48 12.06 5.27 5.63
CA ARG A 48 11.05 4.21 5.38
C ARG A 48 10.31 3.74 6.64
N PRO A 49 10.99 3.34 7.74
CA PRO A 49 10.31 2.93 8.96
C PRO A 49 9.48 4.04 9.62
N GLU A 50 9.99 5.28 9.59
CA GLU A 50 9.25 6.44 10.12
C GLU A 50 8.01 6.75 9.28
N ASN A 51 8.10 6.58 7.96
CA ASN A 51 6.97 6.76 7.05
C ASN A 51 5.90 5.69 7.30
N GLU A 52 6.30 4.43 7.46
CA GLU A 52 5.38 3.34 7.77
C GLU A 52 4.66 3.56 9.11
N PHE A 53 5.40 3.99 10.15
CA PHE A 53 4.81 4.36 11.43
C PHE A 53 3.86 5.56 11.33
N PHE A 54 4.28 6.63 10.66
CA PHE A 54 3.47 7.84 10.49
C PHE A 54 2.14 7.53 9.79
N PHE A 55 2.18 6.82 8.66
CA PHE A 55 0.96 6.50 7.91
C PHE A 55 0.08 5.50 8.64
N SER A 56 0.64 4.52 9.36
CA SER A 56 -0.16 3.63 10.21
C SER A 56 -1.02 4.41 11.21
N LYS A 57 -0.42 5.37 11.93
CA LYS A 57 -1.16 6.21 12.90
C LYS A 57 -2.13 7.17 12.22
N PHE A 58 -1.72 7.79 11.12
CA PHE A 58 -2.57 8.72 10.35
C PHE A 58 -3.83 8.03 9.82
N LEU A 59 -3.69 6.85 9.20
CA LEU A 59 -4.78 6.10 8.60
C LEU A 59 -5.75 5.55 9.66
N ASN A 60 -5.23 5.02 10.77
CA ASN A 60 -6.07 4.58 11.90
C ASN A 60 -6.90 5.73 12.48
N LYS A 61 -6.33 6.94 12.61
CA LYS A 61 -7.08 8.14 13.03
C LYS A 61 -8.17 8.56 12.04
N LYS A 62 -8.06 8.13 10.78
CA LYS A 62 -9.02 8.41 9.69
C LYS A 62 -9.98 7.24 9.42
N ASP A 63 -10.01 6.25 10.30
CA ASP A 63 -10.79 5.00 10.13
C ASP A 63 -10.53 4.30 8.78
N ILE A 64 -9.28 4.38 8.32
CA ILE A 64 -8.78 3.54 7.22
C ILE A 64 -8.07 2.35 7.83
N LYS A 65 -8.62 1.16 7.57
CA LYS A 65 -8.13 -0.10 8.13
C LYS A 65 -6.73 -0.39 7.61
N THR A 66 -5.77 -0.51 8.53
CA THR A 66 -4.37 -0.72 8.21
C THR A 66 -3.67 -1.48 9.33
N ILE A 67 -2.46 -1.95 9.06
CA ILE A 67 -1.59 -2.53 10.08
C ILE A 67 -1.29 -1.51 11.19
N ASP A 68 -1.41 -1.92 12.45
CA ASP A 68 -1.01 -1.08 13.58
C ASP A 68 0.48 -1.23 13.88
N VAL A 69 1.27 -0.20 13.54
CA VAL A 69 2.69 -0.15 13.85
C VAL A 69 2.84 0.34 15.29
N LEU A 70 3.27 -0.56 16.17
CA LEU A 70 3.41 -0.32 17.60
C LEU A 70 4.63 0.55 17.90
N ARG A 71 5.75 0.27 17.21
CA ARG A 71 7.05 0.92 17.45
C ARG A 71 7.83 1.02 16.16
N TYR A 72 8.64 2.08 16.04
CA TYR A 72 9.68 2.18 15.03
C TYR A 72 11.01 2.62 15.66
N LYS A 73 12.11 2.27 15.00
CA LYS A 73 13.45 2.78 15.35
C LYS A 73 14.27 2.92 14.09
N SER A 74 14.96 4.04 13.94
CA SER A 74 15.94 4.25 12.88
C SER A 74 17.31 4.45 13.52
N LYS A 75 18.34 3.73 13.06
CA LYS A 75 19.74 3.95 13.45
C LYS A 75 20.58 4.20 12.20
N THR A 76 21.29 5.32 12.18
CA THR A 76 22.35 5.57 11.21
C THR A 76 23.63 4.92 11.71
N PHE A 77 24.05 3.82 11.08
CA PHE A 77 25.12 2.99 11.64
C PHE A 77 26.54 3.46 11.28
N LEU A 78 26.75 4.25 10.21
CA LEU A 78 28.01 4.97 9.90
C LEU A 78 27.84 5.83 8.62
N LYS A 79 28.09 7.15 8.69
CA LYS A 79 28.02 8.09 7.54
C LYS A 79 28.86 7.64 6.32
N PHE A 80 29.98 6.96 6.56
CA PHE A 80 30.89 6.47 5.52
C PHE A 80 30.46 5.15 4.87
N LEU A 81 29.70 4.29 5.56
CA LEU A 81 29.27 2.99 5.05
C LEU A 81 27.86 3.02 4.43
N LYS A 82 27.11 4.12 4.58
CA LYS A 82 25.70 4.27 4.10
C LYS A 82 24.77 3.11 4.53
N LEU A 83 25.06 2.49 5.67
CA LEU A 83 24.24 1.41 6.22
C LEU A 83 23.28 1.99 7.27
N ASP A 84 22.25 2.68 6.79
CA ASP A 84 21.10 3.01 7.64
C ASP A 84 20.29 1.73 7.88
N VAL A 85 20.14 1.32 9.15
CA VAL A 85 19.33 0.17 9.56
C VAL A 85 18.22 0.62 10.50
N GLY A 86 16.98 0.31 10.13
CA GLY A 86 15.80 0.72 10.86
C GLY A 86 14.78 -0.41 10.90
N TYR A 87 13.82 -0.33 11.80
CA TYR A 87 12.77 -1.33 11.90
C TYR A 87 11.44 -0.77 12.36
N THR A 88 10.38 -1.48 12.02
CA THR A 88 9.03 -1.34 12.58
C THR A 88 8.60 -2.65 13.22
N ILE A 89 7.82 -2.56 14.30
CA ILE A 89 7.12 -3.69 14.93
C ILE A 89 5.63 -3.39 14.83
N SER A 90 4.89 -4.30 14.22
CA SER A 90 3.46 -4.14 13.99
C SER A 90 2.66 -5.31 14.55
N ASN A 91 1.41 -5.07 14.92
CA ASN A 91 0.47 -6.14 15.27
C ASN A 91 0.04 -6.87 13.98
N TYR A 92 0.35 -8.17 13.87
CA TYR A 92 0.19 -8.97 12.65
C TYR A 92 -0.59 -10.26 12.93
N GLU A 93 -1.75 -10.14 13.55
CA GLU A 93 -2.60 -11.29 13.85
C GLU A 93 -3.33 -11.79 12.60
N ASN A 94 -2.91 -12.96 12.10
CA ASN A 94 -3.58 -13.74 11.05
C ASN A 94 -3.80 -13.01 9.71
N ILE A 95 -2.90 -12.09 9.35
CA ILE A 95 -3.00 -11.35 8.09
C ILE A 95 -2.49 -12.20 6.93
N ILE A 96 -3.35 -12.43 5.95
CA ILE A 96 -3.02 -13.13 4.70
C ILE A 96 -3.08 -12.13 3.55
N PRO A 97 -1.97 -11.87 2.83
CA PRO A 97 -1.98 -11.03 1.64
C PRO A 97 -2.97 -11.54 0.58
N LEU A 98 -3.69 -10.64 -0.09
CA LEU A 98 -4.75 -11.02 -1.01
C LEU A 98 -4.26 -11.82 -2.21
N ASP A 99 -3.03 -11.60 -2.68
CA ASP A 99 -2.45 -12.38 -3.80
C ASP A 99 -2.37 -13.88 -3.48
N LYS A 100 -2.30 -14.24 -2.19
CA LYS A 100 -2.34 -15.63 -1.71
C LYS A 100 -3.75 -16.21 -1.67
N LEU A 101 -4.78 -15.38 -1.77
CA LEU A 101 -6.19 -15.75 -1.73
C LEU A 101 -6.85 -15.73 -3.13
N LYS A 102 -6.07 -15.63 -4.21
CA LYS A 102 -6.62 -15.53 -5.59
C LYS A 102 -7.60 -16.64 -5.99
N ASN A 103 -7.44 -17.83 -5.42
CA ASN A 103 -8.30 -19.00 -5.66
C ASN A 103 -9.45 -19.13 -4.64
N ASP A 104 -9.54 -18.22 -3.66
CA ASP A 104 -10.63 -18.22 -2.68
C ASP A 104 -11.94 -17.81 -3.35
N ALA A 105 -13.05 -18.45 -2.99
CA ALA A 105 -14.37 -18.13 -3.50
C ALA A 105 -14.79 -16.68 -3.20
N ASN A 106 -14.28 -16.10 -2.11
CA ASN A 106 -14.55 -14.73 -1.71
C ASN A 106 -13.63 -13.69 -2.35
N PHE A 107 -12.64 -14.10 -3.16
CA PHE A 107 -11.62 -13.18 -3.66
C PHE A 107 -12.20 -11.97 -4.39
N SER A 108 -13.23 -12.15 -5.23
CA SER A 108 -13.88 -11.04 -5.93
C SER A 108 -14.48 -10.01 -4.97
N ARG A 109 -15.12 -10.48 -3.87
CA ARG A 109 -15.66 -9.61 -2.82
C ARG A 109 -14.54 -8.84 -2.11
N LEU A 110 -13.45 -9.53 -1.78
CA LEU A 110 -12.26 -8.95 -1.14
C LEU A 110 -11.58 -7.89 -2.03
N ILE A 111 -11.56 -8.08 -3.35
CA ILE A 111 -11.08 -7.08 -4.31
C ILE A 111 -11.98 -5.84 -4.33
N LEU A 112 -13.30 -5.99 -4.24
CA LEU A 112 -14.18 -4.83 -4.15
C LEU A 112 -13.97 -4.06 -2.85
N GLU A 113 -13.71 -4.74 -1.74
CA GLU A 113 -13.34 -4.10 -0.47
C GLU A 113 -12.01 -3.33 -0.57
N SER A 114 -10.98 -3.92 -1.19
CA SER A 114 -9.69 -3.23 -1.40
C SER A 114 -9.80 -2.04 -2.34
N VAL A 115 -10.70 -2.09 -3.32
CA VAL A 115 -11.02 -0.97 -4.22
C VAL A 115 -11.67 0.18 -3.44
N CYS A 116 -12.64 -0.13 -2.57
CA CYS A 116 -13.25 0.87 -1.68
C CYS A 116 -12.22 1.48 -0.72
N LEU A 117 -11.32 0.66 -0.16
CA LEU A 117 -10.24 1.14 0.71
C LEU A 117 -9.26 2.05 -0.04
N SER A 118 -8.94 1.71 -1.28
CA SER A 118 -8.12 2.55 -2.18
C SER A 118 -8.77 3.89 -2.45
N ALA A 119 -10.09 3.91 -2.71
CA ALA A 119 -10.82 5.16 -2.93
C ALA A 119 -10.82 6.04 -1.67
N LYS A 120 -11.02 5.45 -0.48
CA LYS A 120 -10.88 6.17 0.81
C LYS A 120 -9.50 6.79 0.97
N LEU A 121 -8.43 6.05 0.67
CA LEU A 121 -7.05 6.54 0.72
C LEU A 121 -6.86 7.76 -0.19
N HIS A 122 -7.29 7.65 -1.44
CA HIS A 122 -7.13 8.73 -2.42
C HIS A 122 -8.02 9.95 -2.14
N ASN A 123 -9.18 9.78 -1.51
CA ASN A 123 -10.00 10.88 -1.02
C ASN A 123 -9.32 11.71 0.07
N LEU A 124 -8.36 11.12 0.81
CA LEU A 124 -7.51 11.84 1.77
C LEU A 124 -6.30 12.51 1.11
N SER A 125 -6.22 12.53 -0.22
CA SER A 125 -5.03 12.98 -0.95
C SER A 125 -3.78 12.20 -0.53
N VAL A 126 -3.94 10.92 -0.21
CA VAL A 126 -2.85 9.99 0.08
C VAL A 126 -2.77 8.99 -1.06
N ARG A 127 -1.57 8.69 -1.50
CA ARG A 127 -1.27 7.59 -2.41
C ARG A 127 -0.44 6.53 -1.70
N HIS A 128 -0.60 5.29 -2.11
CA HIS A 128 0.15 4.18 -1.54
C HIS A 128 1.62 4.23 -1.95
N GLY A 129 1.91 4.64 -3.19
CA GLY A 129 3.25 4.59 -3.79
C GLY A 129 3.63 3.22 -4.36
N ASP A 130 2.94 2.15 -3.94
CA ASP A 130 3.05 0.78 -4.43
C ASP A 130 1.72 0.04 -4.26
N LEU A 131 0.66 0.52 -4.90
CA LEU A 131 -0.67 -0.05 -4.76
C LEU A 131 -0.77 -1.37 -5.54
N SER A 132 -0.70 -2.50 -4.85
CA SER A 132 -0.74 -3.86 -5.41
C SER A 132 -1.66 -4.76 -4.59
N VAL A 133 -2.15 -5.85 -5.19
CA VAL A 133 -3.00 -6.85 -4.54
C VAL A 133 -2.31 -7.45 -3.32
N SER A 134 -0.99 -7.68 -3.38
CA SER A 134 -0.21 -8.18 -2.24
C SER A 134 -0.11 -7.19 -1.08
N ASN A 135 -0.36 -5.91 -1.29
CA ASN A 135 -0.33 -4.87 -0.25
C ASN A 135 -1.70 -4.65 0.43
N PHE A 136 -2.68 -5.52 0.12
CA PHE A 136 -3.89 -5.69 0.90
C PHE A 136 -3.84 -7.01 1.65
N GLY A 137 -4.10 -6.99 2.95
CA GLY A 137 -4.17 -8.18 3.79
C GLY A 137 -5.60 -8.43 4.26
N PHE A 138 -5.98 -9.70 4.38
CA PHE A 138 -7.23 -10.13 5.00
C PHE A 138 -6.92 -10.77 6.36
N ASN A 139 -7.60 -10.32 7.41
CA ASN A 139 -7.41 -10.84 8.78
C ASN A 139 -8.52 -11.80 9.24
N GLY A 140 -9.33 -12.30 8.30
CA GLY A 140 -10.51 -13.13 8.59
C GLY A 140 -11.81 -12.34 8.76
N ARG A 141 -11.74 -11.01 8.92
CA ARG A 141 -12.92 -10.14 9.08
C ARG A 141 -13.00 -9.04 8.04
N GLU A 142 -11.87 -8.40 7.75
CA GLU A 142 -11.83 -7.21 6.89
C GLU A 142 -10.52 -7.13 6.11
N ILE A 143 -10.54 -6.31 5.05
CA ILE A 143 -9.34 -5.91 4.32
C ILE A 143 -8.63 -4.78 5.04
N ILE A 144 -7.32 -4.94 5.20
CA ILE A 144 -6.44 -3.92 5.75
C ILE A 144 -5.31 -3.61 4.77
N LEU A 145 -4.85 -2.36 4.81
CA LEU A 145 -3.70 -1.90 4.03
C LEU A 145 -2.39 -2.25 4.76
N ILE A 146 -1.42 -2.80 4.05
CA ILE A 146 -0.08 -3.13 4.57
C ILE A 146 1.02 -2.50 3.71
N ASP A 147 2.27 -2.53 4.18
CA ASP A 147 3.42 -1.99 3.45
C ASP A 147 3.36 -0.46 3.20
N LEU A 148 3.30 0.31 4.29
CA LEU A 148 2.99 1.75 4.23
C LEU A 148 4.21 2.65 4.00
N GLU A 149 5.41 2.11 3.81
CA GLU A 149 6.65 2.89 3.75
C GLU A 149 6.82 3.75 2.49
N THR A 150 6.12 3.42 1.41
CA THR A 150 6.16 4.16 0.13
C THR A 150 5.05 5.21 0.01
N MET A 151 4.18 5.28 1.02
CA MET A 151 3.05 6.21 1.04
C MET A 151 3.49 7.66 1.02
N SER A 152 2.68 8.48 0.37
CA SER A 152 2.91 9.92 0.30
C SER A 152 1.60 10.67 0.09
N PHE A 153 1.59 11.95 0.44
CA PHE A 153 0.48 12.82 0.05
C PHE A 153 0.60 13.17 -1.44
N THR A 154 -0.52 13.17 -2.16
CA THR A 154 -0.60 13.66 -3.54
C THR A 154 -1.92 14.38 -3.79
N PHE A 155 -1.85 15.52 -4.46
CA PHE A 155 -3.01 16.27 -4.94
C PHE A 155 -3.23 16.09 -6.45
N SER A 156 -2.40 15.26 -7.09
CA SER A 156 -2.42 15.06 -8.54
C SER A 156 -3.37 13.92 -8.91
N VAL A 157 -4.52 14.29 -9.51
CA VAL A 157 -5.48 13.33 -10.08
C VAL A 157 -4.80 12.38 -11.06
N TYR A 158 -3.79 12.85 -11.80
CA TYR A 158 -3.02 12.02 -12.73
C TYR A 158 -2.21 10.93 -12.01
N GLN A 159 -1.53 11.28 -10.92
CA GLN A 159 -0.75 10.30 -10.15
C GLN A 159 -1.65 9.25 -9.52
N THR A 160 -2.79 9.67 -8.97
CA THR A 160 -3.84 8.76 -8.46
C THR A 160 -4.37 7.85 -9.56
N ALA A 161 -4.66 8.39 -10.76
CA ALA A 161 -5.16 7.61 -11.89
C ALA A 161 -4.13 6.59 -12.39
N LYS A 162 -2.86 6.97 -12.41
CA LYS A 162 -1.75 6.05 -12.73
C LYS A 162 -1.65 4.92 -11.71
N GLU A 163 -1.59 5.25 -10.43
CA GLU A 163 -1.47 4.25 -9.37
C GLU A 163 -2.66 3.27 -9.38
N PHE A 164 -3.89 3.77 -9.58
CA PHE A 164 -5.05 2.88 -9.67
C PHE A 164 -5.10 2.06 -10.96
N ALA A 165 -4.62 2.59 -12.10
CA ALA A 165 -4.48 1.80 -13.33
C ALA A 165 -3.44 0.69 -13.16
N ASP A 166 -2.31 0.98 -12.53
CA ASP A 166 -1.30 -0.02 -12.18
C ASP A 166 -1.88 -1.10 -11.24
N TYR A 167 -2.78 -0.71 -10.32
CA TYR A 167 -3.51 -1.66 -9.47
C TYR A 167 -4.52 -2.54 -10.23
N LEU A 168 -5.29 -1.97 -11.17
CA LEU A 168 -6.18 -2.76 -12.04
C LEU A 168 -5.42 -3.80 -12.86
N TYR A 169 -4.22 -3.43 -13.35
CA TYR A 169 -3.32 -4.36 -14.02
C TYR A 169 -2.87 -5.50 -13.11
N ASP A 170 -2.59 -5.21 -11.84
CA ASP A 170 -2.22 -6.22 -10.85
C ASP A 170 -3.40 -7.14 -10.47
N ILE A 171 -4.62 -6.61 -10.41
CA ILE A 171 -5.84 -7.42 -10.27
C ILE A 171 -5.96 -8.39 -11.45
N TRP A 172 -5.84 -7.90 -12.68
CA TRP A 172 -5.92 -8.73 -13.88
C TRP A 172 -4.88 -9.85 -13.89
N LYS A 173 -3.64 -9.57 -13.48
CA LYS A 173 -2.60 -10.61 -13.35
C LYS A 173 -2.98 -11.72 -12.38
N ASN A 174 -3.70 -11.40 -11.32
CA ASN A 174 -4.11 -12.37 -10.32
C ASN A 174 -5.40 -13.10 -10.72
N ARG A 175 -6.35 -12.39 -11.36
CA ARG A 175 -7.66 -12.90 -11.80
C ARG A 175 -8.11 -12.21 -13.12
N PRO A 176 -7.70 -12.77 -14.28
CA PRO A 176 -8.04 -12.21 -15.59
C PRO A 176 -9.54 -12.23 -15.93
N ASP A 177 -10.30 -13.06 -15.22
CA ASP A 177 -11.75 -13.25 -15.37
C ASP A 177 -12.58 -12.11 -14.77
N LEU A 178 -11.99 -11.25 -13.93
CA LEU A 178 -12.69 -10.12 -13.34
C LEU A 178 -12.88 -8.97 -14.34
N ASP A 179 -14.08 -8.41 -14.38
CA ASP A 179 -14.38 -7.23 -15.18
C ASP A 179 -13.77 -5.97 -14.57
N LEU A 180 -12.60 -5.57 -15.09
CA LEU A 180 -11.88 -4.38 -14.66
C LEU A 180 -12.64 -3.08 -14.94
N THR A 181 -13.55 -3.07 -15.91
CA THR A 181 -14.37 -1.90 -16.22
C THR A 181 -15.40 -1.67 -15.12
N GLU A 182 -16.04 -2.73 -14.63
CA GLU A 182 -16.94 -2.65 -13.48
C GLU A 182 -16.19 -2.29 -12.20
N ILE A 183 -15.01 -2.87 -11.96
CA ILE A 183 -14.17 -2.50 -10.81
C ILE A 183 -13.79 -1.00 -10.87
N LEU A 184 -13.41 -0.49 -12.05
CA LEU A 184 -13.13 0.93 -12.23
C LEU A 184 -14.37 1.81 -11.99
N LYS A 185 -15.55 1.37 -12.42
CA LYS A 185 -16.81 2.10 -12.14
C LYS A 185 -17.08 2.19 -10.64
N VAL A 186 -16.92 1.09 -9.91
CA VAL A 186 -17.04 1.07 -8.44
C VAL A 186 -16.05 2.03 -7.79
N TYR A 187 -14.80 2.05 -8.23
CA TYR A 187 -13.82 2.99 -7.71
C TYR A 187 -14.21 4.46 -7.97
N ILE A 188 -14.63 4.79 -9.20
CA ILE A 188 -14.97 6.16 -9.60
C ILE A 188 -16.19 6.68 -8.85
N SER A 189 -17.17 5.82 -8.53
CA SER A 189 -18.35 6.23 -7.76
C SER A 189 -17.99 6.60 -6.31
N GLN A 190 -16.91 6.04 -5.77
CA GLN A 190 -16.45 6.27 -4.40
C GLN A 190 -15.49 7.48 -4.27
N ILE A 191 -14.84 7.90 -5.35
CA ILE A 191 -13.88 9.01 -5.28
C ILE A 191 -14.58 10.38 -5.31
N ASN A 192 -14.16 11.28 -4.43
CA ASN A 192 -14.66 12.65 -4.33
C ASN A 192 -13.92 13.56 -5.32
N LEU A 193 -14.35 13.51 -6.58
CA LEU A 193 -13.87 14.36 -7.66
C LEU A 193 -15.06 14.95 -8.40
N SER A 194 -14.88 16.15 -8.98
CA SER A 194 -15.87 16.69 -9.92
C SER A 194 -16.00 15.80 -11.16
N ASP A 195 -17.16 15.83 -11.82
CA ASP A 195 -17.45 14.95 -12.97
C ASP A 195 -16.41 15.07 -14.08
N ARG A 196 -15.95 16.30 -14.37
CA ARG A 196 -14.86 16.53 -15.33
C ARG A 196 -13.56 15.84 -14.93
N LYS A 197 -13.23 15.80 -13.63
CA LYS A 197 -12.03 15.12 -13.11
C LYS A 197 -12.21 13.60 -13.10
N ARG A 198 -13.39 13.10 -12.73
CA ARG A 198 -13.75 11.67 -12.82
C ARG A 198 -13.63 11.15 -14.25
N GLU A 199 -14.13 11.90 -15.22
CA GLU A 199 -14.04 11.50 -16.63
C GLU A 199 -12.60 11.47 -17.15
N LYS A 200 -11.78 12.45 -16.77
CA LYS A 200 -10.34 12.45 -17.09
C LYS A 200 -9.63 11.25 -16.46
N PHE A 201 -9.93 10.94 -15.21
CA PHE A 201 -9.40 9.76 -14.51
C PHE A 201 -9.77 8.48 -15.25
N ARG A 202 -11.07 8.33 -15.58
CA ARG A 202 -11.62 7.16 -16.30
C ARG A 202 -10.93 6.95 -17.64
N LYS A 203 -10.86 8.01 -18.46
CA LYS A 203 -10.21 7.96 -19.78
C LYS A 203 -8.74 7.57 -19.66
N PHE A 204 -8.03 8.10 -18.67
CA PHE A 204 -6.63 7.76 -18.44
C PHE A 204 -6.46 6.29 -18.07
N ALA A 205 -7.21 5.79 -17.08
CA ALA A 205 -7.12 4.41 -16.62
C ALA A 205 -7.47 3.41 -17.73
N LEU A 206 -8.58 3.64 -18.46
CA LEU A 206 -8.96 2.81 -19.60
C LEU A 206 -7.93 2.88 -20.73
N GLY A 207 -7.37 4.05 -21.02
CA GLY A 207 -6.31 4.19 -22.02
C GLY A 207 -5.06 3.40 -21.67
N LYS A 208 -4.73 3.27 -20.38
CA LYS A 208 -3.64 2.41 -19.90
C LYS A 208 -3.94 0.93 -20.10
N LEU A 209 -5.12 0.47 -19.71
CA LEU A 209 -5.54 -0.93 -19.88
C LEU A 209 -5.53 -1.36 -21.36
N LYS A 210 -6.03 -0.51 -22.26
CA LYS A 210 -5.97 -0.73 -23.72
C LYS A 210 -4.53 -0.79 -24.23
N LYS A 211 -3.67 0.11 -23.77
CA LYS A 211 -2.24 0.10 -24.14
C LYS A 211 -1.54 -1.19 -23.71
N TRP A 212 -2.00 -1.83 -22.63
CA TRP A 212 -1.48 -3.13 -22.17
C TRP A 212 -2.14 -4.34 -22.85
N GLY A 213 -3.12 -4.15 -23.75
CA GLY A 213 -3.80 -5.24 -24.44
C GLY A 213 -4.78 -6.03 -23.57
N ILE A 214 -5.31 -5.41 -22.51
CA ILE A 214 -6.26 -6.04 -21.58
C ILE A 214 -7.71 -5.79 -21.99
N LEU A 215 -7.97 -4.61 -22.56
CA LEU A 215 -9.27 -4.16 -23.06
C LEU A 215 -9.18 -3.79 -24.54
#